data_AF-A0A1F8QCW8-F1
#
_entry.id   AF-A0A1F8QCW8-F1
#
_cell.length_a   1.000
_cell.length_b   1.000
_cell.length_c   1.000
_cell.angle_alpha   90.00
_cell.angle_beta   90.00
_cell.angle_gamma   90.00
#
_symmetry.space_group_name_H-M   'P 1'
#
loop_
_entity.id
_entity.type
_entity.pdbx_description
1 polymer ?
#
loop_
_entity_poly.entity_id
_entity_poly.type
_entity_poly.pdbx_seq_one_letter_code
_entity_poly.pdbx_strand_id
1 'polypeptide(L)'
;MSDTTDKDTDFRLWRLLDHTRFVISRSREKELARFGMTPEQAHVLDILHQSGGKATIQEIVNITMRQHHSISTLVGRMAKQGLVKKIRSASDSRQYNVNITEKGRALFQSITRRSVEEIFGDLTERDKKALQKVLKKLQVKAYQSLGKKYRPTILSDLETVKIK
;
A
#
# COMPACT_ATOMS: atom_id res chain seq x y z
N MET A 1 1.91 -18.81 35.90
CA MET A 1 2.09 -19.75 34.77
C MET A 1 1.15 -19.47 33.58
N SER A 2 0.31 -18.41 33.60
CA SER A 2 -0.56 -18.02 32.47
C SER A 2 0.03 -16.99 31.50
N ASP A 3 1.07 -16.25 31.91
CA ASP A 3 1.59 -15.10 31.14
C ASP A 3 2.61 -15.48 30.04
N THR A 4 3.23 -16.67 30.13
CA THR A 4 4.21 -17.15 29.13
C THR A 4 3.54 -17.82 27.93
N THR A 5 2.40 -18.49 28.12
CA THR A 5 1.67 -19.23 27.07
C THR A 5 0.95 -18.28 26.10
N ASP A 6 0.47 -17.14 26.60
CA ASP A 6 -0.25 -16.12 25.81
C ASP A 6 0.71 -15.31 24.92
N LYS A 7 1.86 -14.89 25.48
CA LYS A 7 2.92 -14.20 24.73
C LYS A 7 3.52 -15.06 23.61
N ASP A 8 3.65 -16.37 23.83
CA ASP A 8 4.07 -17.30 22.78
C ASP A 8 3.01 -17.41 21.67
N THR A 9 1.73 -17.37 22.03
CA THR A 9 0.61 -17.42 21.07
C THR A 9 0.57 -16.18 20.18
N ASP A 10 0.68 -14.98 20.76
CA ASP A 10 0.70 -13.72 20.00
C ASP A 10 1.90 -13.65 19.03
N PHE A 11 3.08 -14.05 19.49
CA PHE A 11 4.27 -14.03 18.63
C PHE A 11 4.19 -15.07 17.51
N ARG A 12 3.57 -16.23 17.75
CA ARG A 12 3.26 -17.21 16.70
C ARG A 12 2.29 -16.67 15.66
N LEU A 13 1.23 -15.97 16.09
CA LEU A 13 0.28 -15.32 15.18
C LEU A 13 0.95 -14.21 14.36
N TRP A 14 1.79 -13.39 14.99
CA TRP A 14 2.58 -12.37 14.30
C TRP A 14 3.50 -12.98 13.23
N ARG A 15 4.23 -14.05 13.55
CA ARG A 15 5.09 -14.76 12.58
C ARG A 15 4.28 -15.31 11.41
N LEU A 16 3.11 -15.90 11.68
CA LEU A 16 2.22 -16.39 10.63
C LEU A 16 1.75 -15.25 9.72
N LEU A 17 1.31 -14.13 10.30
CA LEU A 17 0.88 -12.94 9.56
C LEU A 17 2.02 -12.36 8.71
N ASP A 18 3.21 -12.19 9.29
CA ASP A 18 4.38 -11.61 8.59
C ASP A 18 4.83 -12.51 7.44
N HIS A 19 4.96 -13.82 7.67
CA HIS A 19 5.33 -14.77 6.63
C HIS A 19 4.30 -14.82 5.51
N THR A 20 3.00 -14.85 5.86
CA THR A 20 1.89 -14.81 4.89
C THR A 20 1.97 -13.54 4.03
N ARG A 21 2.14 -12.38 4.66
CA ARG A 21 2.31 -11.10 3.96
C ARG A 21 3.54 -11.14 3.03
N PHE A 22 4.63 -11.74 3.48
CA PHE A 22 5.87 -11.83 2.70
C PHE A 22 5.70 -12.69 1.44
N VAL A 23 5.15 -13.91 1.56
CA VAL A 23 4.97 -14.81 0.42
C VAL A 23 3.96 -14.27 -0.60
N ILE A 24 2.88 -13.62 -0.14
CA ILE A 24 1.94 -12.90 -1.02
C ILE A 24 2.66 -11.77 -1.75
N SER A 25 3.48 -10.99 -1.05
CA SER A 25 4.26 -9.91 -1.66
C SER A 25 5.23 -10.43 -2.73
N ARG A 26 5.82 -11.62 -2.53
CA ARG A 26 6.70 -12.27 -3.52
C ARG A 26 5.96 -12.75 -4.76
N SER A 27 4.75 -13.30 -4.57
CA SER A 27 3.87 -13.64 -5.69
C SER A 27 3.53 -12.39 -6.52
N ARG A 28 3.17 -11.30 -5.84
CA ARG A 28 2.87 -10.01 -6.50
C ARG A 28 4.09 -9.41 -7.20
N GLU A 29 5.28 -9.50 -6.60
CA GLU A 29 6.53 -9.06 -7.23
C GLU A 29 6.80 -9.82 -8.54
N LYS A 30 6.65 -11.15 -8.54
CA LYS A 30 6.83 -12.00 -9.73
C LYS A 30 5.84 -11.64 -10.84
N GLU A 31 4.59 -11.34 -10.49
CA GLU A 31 3.59 -10.86 -11.45
C GLU A 31 3.98 -9.50 -12.04
N LEU A 32 4.28 -8.50 -11.19
CA LEU A 32 4.60 -7.13 -11.62
C LEU A 32 5.90 -7.03 -12.44
N ALA A 33 6.86 -7.93 -12.20
CA ALA A 33 8.10 -8.00 -12.97
C ALA A 33 7.85 -8.18 -14.48
N ARG A 34 6.75 -8.85 -14.87
CA ARG A 34 6.34 -9.02 -16.28
C ARG A 34 5.99 -7.69 -16.96
N PHE A 35 5.67 -6.67 -16.18
CA PHE A 35 5.34 -5.32 -16.62
C PHE A 35 6.48 -4.33 -16.37
N GLY A 36 7.66 -4.81 -15.95
CA GLY A 36 8.80 -3.95 -15.59
C GLY A 36 8.54 -3.07 -14.38
N MET A 37 7.65 -3.49 -13.47
CA MET A 37 7.22 -2.71 -12.32
C MET A 37 7.60 -3.41 -11.00
N THR A 38 8.00 -2.62 -10.01
CA THR A 38 8.18 -3.07 -8.63
C THR A 38 6.88 -2.90 -7.81
N PRO A 39 6.65 -3.70 -6.76
CA PRO A 39 5.52 -3.50 -5.85
C PRO A 39 5.43 -2.07 -5.30
N GLU A 40 6.56 -1.44 -5.02
CA GLU A 40 6.64 -0.06 -4.54
C GLU A 40 6.13 0.95 -5.57
N GLN A 41 6.52 0.81 -6.84
CA GLN A 41 6.03 1.68 -7.90
C GLN A 41 4.54 1.48 -8.13
N ALA A 42 4.08 0.23 -8.12
CA ALA A 42 2.66 -0.11 -8.23
C ALA A 42 1.86 0.56 -7.11
N HIS A 43 2.35 0.50 -5.88
CA HIS A 43 1.68 1.09 -4.73
C HIS A 43 1.63 2.63 -4.82
N VAL A 44 2.71 3.30 -5.26
CA VAL A 44 2.67 4.75 -5.49
C VAL A 44 1.68 5.13 -6.58
N LEU A 45 1.64 4.40 -7.70
CA LEU A 45 0.67 4.66 -8.77
C LEU A 45 -0.76 4.43 -8.31
N ASP A 46 -1.01 3.41 -7.49
CA ASP A 46 -2.32 3.12 -6.89
C ASP A 46 -2.78 4.24 -5.95
N ILE A 47 -1.90 4.75 -5.09
CA ILE A 47 -2.17 5.91 -4.22
C ILE A 47 -2.54 7.13 -5.05
N LEU A 48 -1.77 7.42 -6.10
CA LEU A 48 -2.04 8.54 -6.99
C LEU A 48 -3.37 8.36 -7.72
N HIS A 49 -3.65 7.16 -8.24
CA HIS A 49 -4.91 6.84 -8.91
C HIS A 49 -6.11 7.09 -7.98
N GLN A 50 -6.05 6.60 -6.74
CA GLN A 50 -7.10 6.79 -5.74
C GLN A 50 -7.24 8.24 -5.25
N SER A 51 -6.17 9.03 -5.36
CA SER A 51 -6.14 10.44 -4.95
C SER A 51 -6.42 11.40 -6.12
N GLY A 52 -7.11 10.94 -7.18
CA GLY A 52 -7.46 11.79 -8.34
C GLY A 52 -6.27 12.16 -9.23
N GLY A 53 -5.18 11.38 -9.17
CA GLY A 53 -3.98 11.53 -9.99
C GLY A 53 -2.87 12.37 -9.36
N LYS A 54 -3.03 12.86 -8.12
CA LYS A 54 -2.05 13.72 -7.45
C LYS A 54 -1.98 13.44 -5.95
N ALA A 55 -0.77 13.46 -5.39
CA ALA A 55 -0.53 13.47 -3.95
C ALA A 55 0.81 14.17 -3.64
N THR A 56 0.94 14.75 -2.46
CA THR A 56 2.21 15.23 -1.93
C THR A 56 3.12 14.06 -1.53
N ILE A 57 4.43 14.27 -1.51
CA ILE A 57 5.37 13.27 -0.97
C ILE A 57 5.00 12.92 0.48
N GLN A 58 4.55 13.88 1.28
CA GLN A 58 4.20 13.65 2.68
C GLN A 58 2.94 12.76 2.81
N GLU A 59 1.95 12.92 1.94
CA GLU A 59 0.79 12.03 1.90
C GLU A 59 1.20 10.59 1.55
N ILE A 60 2.06 10.42 0.54
CA ILE A 60 2.59 9.10 0.16
C ILE A 60 3.38 8.48 1.34
N VAL A 61 4.20 9.26 2.04
CA VAL A 61 4.91 8.83 3.26
C VAL A 61 3.93 8.37 4.35
N ASN A 62 2.87 9.14 4.59
CA ASN A 62 1.88 8.83 5.62
C ASN A 62 1.08 7.57 5.28
N ILE A 63 0.76 7.34 4.00
CA ILE A 63 0.01 6.17 3.53
C ILE A 63 0.90 4.92 3.52
N THR A 64 2.11 5.02 2.98
CA THR A 64 3.04 3.88 2.85
C THR A 64 3.77 3.54 4.15
N MET A 65 3.74 4.45 5.14
CA MET A 65 4.50 4.37 6.39
C MET A 65 6.02 4.23 6.18
N ARG A 66 6.53 4.61 5.01
CA ARG A 66 7.96 4.58 4.65
C ARG A 66 8.64 5.89 4.98
N GLN A 67 9.97 5.84 5.14
CA GLN A 67 10.77 7.04 5.39
C GLN A 67 10.70 8.03 4.22
N HIS A 68 10.68 9.33 4.54
CA HIS A 68 10.55 10.40 3.55
C HIS A 68 11.65 10.34 2.47
N HIS A 69 12.90 10.09 2.87
CA HIS A 69 14.00 9.97 1.91
C HIS A 69 13.76 8.80 0.92
N SER A 70 13.23 7.67 1.40
CA SER A 70 12.94 6.49 0.57
C SER A 70 11.87 6.80 -0.47
N ILE A 71 10.78 7.45 -0.08
CA ILE A 71 9.72 7.89 -1.00
C ILE A 71 10.24 8.93 -2.00
N SER A 72 11.02 9.92 -1.54
CA SER A 72 11.58 10.94 -2.42
C SER A 72 12.51 10.33 -3.48
N THR A 73 13.36 9.37 -3.10
CA THR A 73 14.21 8.63 -4.03
C THR A 73 13.39 7.81 -5.02
N LEU A 74 12.38 7.07 -4.55
CA LEU A 74 11.50 6.27 -5.40
C LEU A 74 10.76 7.13 -6.42
N VAL A 75 10.12 8.22 -5.98
CA VAL A 75 9.43 9.18 -6.86
C VAL A 75 10.40 9.80 -7.86
N GLY A 76 11.64 10.12 -7.46
CA GLY A 76 12.67 10.61 -8.37
C GLY A 76 13.00 9.61 -9.48
N ARG A 77 13.11 8.31 -9.16
CA ARG A 77 13.31 7.25 -10.16
C ARG A 77 12.09 7.10 -11.08
N MET A 78 10.88 7.09 -10.52
CA MET A 78 9.64 7.05 -11.30
C MET A 78 9.49 8.25 -12.24
N ALA A 79 9.94 9.42 -11.82
CA ALA A 79 9.94 10.63 -12.65
C ALA A 79 10.93 10.51 -13.81
N LYS A 80 12.14 10.00 -13.57
CA LYS A 80 13.11 9.69 -14.64
C LYS A 80 12.57 8.68 -15.65
N GLN A 81 11.75 7.73 -15.20
CA GLN A 81 11.07 6.76 -16.07
C GLN A 81 9.84 7.34 -16.78
N GLY A 82 9.44 8.56 -16.48
CA GLY A 82 8.28 9.23 -17.05
C GLY A 82 6.93 8.73 -16.53
N LEU A 83 6.91 8.00 -15.40
CA LEU A 83 5.67 7.48 -14.79
C LEU A 83 4.93 8.54 -13.95
N VAL A 84 5.67 9.49 -13.41
CA VAL A 84 5.14 10.60 -12.60
C VAL A 84 5.88 11.90 -12.94
N LYS A 85 5.29 13.04 -12.58
CA LYS A 85 5.94 14.35 -12.55
C LYS A 85 6.08 14.78 -11.10
N LYS A 86 7.30 15.18 -10.70
CA LYS A 86 7.57 15.80 -9.40
C LYS A 86 7.59 17.32 -9.58
N ILE A 87 6.61 18.00 -8.98
CA ILE A 87 6.36 19.44 -9.17
C ILE A 87 6.45 20.12 -7.81
N ARG A 88 7.19 21.23 -7.71
CA ARG A 88 7.25 22.03 -6.48
C ARG A 88 5.87 22.60 -6.18
N SER A 89 5.42 22.53 -4.93
CA SER A 89 4.08 23.04 -4.59
C SER A 89 4.06 24.56 -4.68
N ALA A 90 3.02 25.11 -5.31
CA ALA A 90 2.80 26.56 -5.39
C ALA A 90 2.39 27.15 -4.03
N SER A 91 1.73 26.36 -3.18
CA SER A 91 1.25 26.80 -1.86
C SER A 91 2.31 26.68 -0.76
N ASP A 92 3.31 25.80 -0.92
CA ASP A 92 4.42 25.65 0.02
C ASP A 92 5.67 25.21 -0.74
N SER A 93 6.63 26.11 -0.88
CA SER A 93 7.86 25.85 -1.63
C SER A 93 8.72 24.75 -1.00
N ARG A 94 8.44 24.31 0.23
CA ARG A 94 9.12 23.17 0.87
C ARG A 94 8.53 21.82 0.48
N GLN A 95 7.36 21.81 -0.15
CA GLN A 95 6.64 20.59 -0.51
C GLN A 95 6.74 20.28 -2.01
N TYR A 96 6.65 18.99 -2.33
CA TYR A 96 6.58 18.50 -3.70
C TYR A 96 5.29 17.71 -3.90
N ASN A 97 4.57 18.09 -4.95
CA ASN A 97 3.48 17.32 -5.51
C ASN A 97 4.03 16.26 -6.46
N VAL A 98 3.39 15.10 -6.45
CA VAL A 98 3.62 13.99 -7.36
C VAL A 98 2.34 13.83 -8.17
N ASN A 99 2.45 13.98 -9.49
CA ASN A 99 1.34 13.83 -10.40
C ASN A 99 1.60 12.60 -11.28
N ILE A 100 0.63 11.70 -11.40
CA ILE A 100 0.75 10.59 -12.34
C ILE A 100 0.72 11.12 -13.79
N THR A 101 1.59 10.59 -14.65
CA THR A 101 1.57 10.91 -16.09
C THR A 101 0.61 10.00 -16.83
N GLU A 102 0.39 10.29 -18.10
CA GLU A 102 -0.38 9.38 -18.95
C GLU A 102 0.31 8.02 -19.13
N LYS A 103 1.64 8.02 -19.30
CA LYS A 103 2.45 6.80 -19.28
C LYS A 103 2.28 6.02 -17.97
N GLY A 104 2.27 6.72 -16.83
CA GLY A 104 2.07 6.11 -15.52
C GLY A 104 0.67 5.50 -15.37
N ARG A 105 -0.37 6.19 -15.84
CA ARG A 105 -1.76 5.69 -15.87
C ARG A 105 -1.88 4.45 -16.74
N ALA A 106 -1.41 4.52 -17.98
CA ALA A 106 -1.47 3.41 -18.92
C ALA A 106 -0.73 2.17 -18.38
N LEU A 107 0.45 2.36 -17.77
CA LEU A 107 1.18 1.27 -17.14
C LEU A 107 0.45 0.72 -15.92
N PHE A 108 -0.14 1.57 -15.07
CA PHE A 108 -0.92 1.11 -13.92
C PHE A 108 -2.19 0.36 -14.32
N GLN A 109 -2.82 0.73 -15.44
CA GLN A 109 -4.00 0.05 -15.97
C GLN A 109 -3.64 -1.28 -16.65
N SER A 110 -2.42 -1.44 -17.14
CA SER A 110 -1.99 -2.67 -17.82
C SER A 110 -1.56 -3.79 -16.86
N ILE A 111 -1.20 -3.46 -15.60
CA ILE A 111 -0.84 -4.49 -14.63
C ILE A 111 -2.05 -5.33 -14.23
N THR A 112 -1.84 -6.63 -14.13
CA THR A 112 -2.85 -7.54 -13.59
C THR A 112 -2.81 -7.58 -12.05
N ARG A 113 -3.88 -8.12 -11.46
CA ARG A 113 -4.01 -8.37 -10.02
C ARG A 113 -4.23 -9.86 -9.72
N ARG A 114 -3.96 -10.74 -10.69
CA ARG A 114 -4.29 -12.16 -10.65
C ARG A 114 -3.62 -12.87 -9.49
N SER A 115 -2.36 -12.53 -9.19
CA SER A 115 -1.66 -13.15 -8.05
C SER A 115 -2.38 -12.92 -6.72
N VAL A 116 -3.02 -11.76 -6.55
CA VAL A 116 -3.81 -11.44 -5.35
C VAL A 116 -5.21 -12.05 -5.46
N GLU A 117 -5.85 -11.95 -6.62
CA GLU A 117 -7.20 -12.48 -6.86
C GLU A 117 -7.26 -14.00 -6.68
N GLU A 118 -6.25 -14.75 -7.14
CA GLU A 118 -6.15 -16.20 -6.96
C GLU A 118 -5.97 -16.56 -5.49
N ILE A 119 -5.01 -15.93 -4.79
CA ILE A 119 -4.72 -16.22 -3.38
C ILE A 119 -5.92 -15.89 -2.47
N PHE A 120 -6.61 -14.78 -2.72
CA PHE A 120 -7.77 -14.36 -1.94
C PHE A 120 -9.09 -14.97 -2.46
N GLY A 121 -9.05 -15.66 -3.61
CA GLY A 121 -10.19 -16.32 -4.23
C GLY A 121 -10.70 -17.52 -3.44
N ASP A 122 -9.80 -18.19 -2.72
CA ASP A 122 -10.13 -19.33 -1.85
C ASP A 122 -10.88 -18.92 -0.57
N LEU A 123 -10.93 -17.62 -0.25
CA LEU A 123 -11.64 -17.11 0.93
C LEU A 123 -13.11 -16.88 0.61
N THR A 124 -13.99 -17.38 1.48
CA THR A 124 -15.41 -17.03 1.42
C THR A 124 -15.61 -15.54 1.75
N GLU A 125 -16.74 -14.95 1.36
CA GLU A 125 -17.08 -13.57 1.74
C GLU A 125 -17.14 -13.38 3.27
N ARG A 126 -17.51 -14.44 4.01
CA ARG A 126 -17.47 -14.44 5.47
C ARG A 126 -16.03 -14.34 5.97
N ASP A 127 -15.11 -15.12 5.41
CA ASP A 127 -13.70 -15.12 5.79
C ASP A 127 -13.03 -13.79 5.44
N LYS A 128 -13.32 -13.21 4.27
CA LYS A 128 -12.82 -11.87 3.89
C LYS A 128 -13.27 -10.80 4.87
N LYS A 129 -14.55 -10.79 5.27
CA LYS A 129 -15.08 -9.85 6.28
C LYS A 129 -14.45 -10.06 7.66
N ALA A 130 -14.27 -11.32 8.08
CA ALA A 130 -13.61 -11.64 9.33
C ALA A 130 -12.14 -11.19 9.34
N LEU A 131 -11.40 -11.46 8.26
CA LEU A 131 -10.02 -11.04 8.07
C LEU A 131 -9.90 -9.52 8.08
N GLN A 132 -10.74 -8.81 7.32
CA GLN A 132 -10.76 -7.34 7.30
C GLN A 132 -10.98 -6.76 8.70
N LYS A 133 -11.92 -7.32 9.47
CA LYS A 133 -12.20 -6.88 10.84
C LYS A 133 -11.00 -7.06 11.76
N VAL A 134 -10.35 -8.22 11.73
CA VAL A 134 -9.19 -8.52 12.58
C VAL A 134 -7.98 -7.66 12.18
N LEU A 135 -7.69 -7.53 10.88
CA LEU A 135 -6.60 -6.69 10.38
C LEU A 135 -6.81 -5.21 10.76
N LYS A 136 -8.02 -4.67 10.61
CA LYS A 136 -8.34 -3.29 11.04
C LYS A 136 -8.07 -3.10 12.54
N LYS A 137 -8.45 -4.06 13.39
CA LYS A 137 -8.18 -4.02 14.84
C LYS A 137 -6.67 -3.96 15.14
N LEU A 138 -5.89 -4.83 14.49
CA LEU A 138 -4.44 -4.86 14.65
C LEU A 138 -3.79 -3.56 14.15
N GLN A 139 -4.22 -3.06 12.99
CA GLN A 139 -3.70 -1.84 12.38
C GLN A 139 -3.93 -0.63 13.29
N VAL A 140 -5.12 -0.45 13.84
CA VAL A 140 -5.41 0.64 14.80
C VAL A 140 -4.45 0.60 15.99
N LYS A 141 -4.23 -0.59 16.57
CA LYS A 141 -3.30 -0.76 17.70
C LYS A 141 -1.85 -0.49 17.31
N ALA A 142 -1.43 -0.92 16.12
CA ALA A 142 -0.09 -0.63 15.59
C ALA A 142 0.13 0.87 15.40
N TYR A 143 -0.84 1.61 14.85
CA TYR A 143 -0.74 3.08 14.73
C TYR A 143 -0.62 3.76 16.09
N GLN A 144 -1.42 3.33 17.08
CA GLN A 144 -1.34 3.83 18.46
C GLN A 144 0.05 3.62 19.07
N SER A 145 0.65 2.43 18.88
CA SER A 145 2.00 2.12 19.38
C SER A 145 3.09 3.01 18.77
N LEU A 146 2.87 3.53 17.57
CA LEU A 146 3.77 4.45 16.88
C LEU A 146 3.52 5.92 17.25
N GLY A 147 2.61 6.21 18.18
CA GLY A 147 2.18 7.58 18.51
C GLY A 147 1.46 8.29 17.35
N LYS A 148 0.93 7.53 16.38
CA LYS A 148 0.28 8.05 15.17
C LYS A 148 -1.23 7.83 15.25
N LYS A 149 -2.02 8.81 14.79
CA LYS A 149 -3.46 8.60 14.59
C LYS A 149 -3.66 7.61 13.45
N TYR A 150 -4.52 6.62 13.66
CA TYR A 150 -4.96 5.71 12.58
C TYR A 150 -5.53 6.55 11.43
N ARG A 151 -5.03 6.30 10.23
CA ARG A 151 -5.58 6.86 9.00
C ARG A 151 -6.01 5.68 8.15
N PRO A 152 -7.33 5.45 7.99
CA PRO A 152 -7.77 4.53 6.97
C PRO A 152 -7.19 5.02 5.65
N THR A 153 -6.34 4.20 5.05
CA THR A 153 -5.91 4.45 3.69
C THR A 153 -7.14 4.37 2.80
N ILE A 154 -7.18 5.10 1.69
CA ILE A 154 -8.26 4.94 0.68
C ILE A 154 -8.40 3.46 0.28
N LEU A 155 -7.29 2.70 0.39
CA LEU A 155 -7.17 1.25 0.22
C LEU A 155 -7.98 0.38 1.21
N SER A 156 -8.31 0.86 2.41
CA SER A 156 -8.94 0.05 3.48
C SER A 156 -10.46 0.18 3.55
N ASP A 157 -11.03 1.16 2.83
CA ASP A 157 -12.46 1.46 2.79
C ASP A 157 -12.97 1.38 1.34
N LEU A 158 -13.04 0.16 0.82
CA LEU A 158 -13.62 -0.14 -0.50
C LEU A 158 -15.15 0.02 -0.57
N GLU A 159 -15.82 0.53 0.48
CA GLU A 159 -17.26 0.82 0.43
C GLU A 159 -17.62 2.01 -0.49
N THR A 160 -16.63 2.79 -0.98
CA THR A 160 -16.88 3.99 -1.78
C THR A 160 -16.44 3.95 -3.25
N VAL A 161 -15.82 2.88 -3.74
CA VAL A 161 -15.54 2.76 -5.18
C VAL A 161 -16.66 1.97 -5.86
N LYS A 162 -17.82 2.61 -6.03
CA LYS A 162 -18.73 2.25 -7.11
C LYS A 162 -18.01 2.54 -8.42
N ILE A 163 -17.47 1.49 -9.04
CA ILE A 163 -17.06 1.54 -10.44
C ILE A 163 -18.35 1.80 -11.23
N LYS A 164 -18.41 2.96 -11.85
CA LYS A 164 -19.46 3.34 -12.79
C LYS A 164 -18.99 3.01 -14.20
#